data_AF-A0A319DKE8-F1
#
_entry.id   AF-A0A319DKE8-F1
#
_cell.length_a   1.000
_cell.length_b   1.000
_cell.length_c   1.000
_cell.angle_alpha   90.00
_cell.angle_beta   90.00
_cell.angle_gamma   90.00
#
_symmetry.space_group_name_H-M   'P 1'
#
loop_
_entity.id
_entity.type
_entity.pdbx_description
1 polymer ?
#
loop_
_entity_poly.entity_id
_entity_poly.type
_entity_poly.pdbx_seq_one_letter_code
_entity_poly.pdbx_strand_id
1 'polypeptide(L)'
;MSSSSQNHDHLHLTEIFHLYPEEEPFCVGHASSSGHRCRQPTNAKNRHTACTLLEKGTAMLRKGQGVDKLLRDLAPLVLCNRWHQDQADHFINVWTGQNKRRQYKQQQYTSENWKCSCSISGCTPHDPQLQFQINCEFWHHGFP
;
A
#
# COMPACT_ATOMS: atom_id res chain seq x y z
N MET A 1 6.76 -23.73 -18.48
CA MET A 1 6.67 -22.25 -18.46
C MET A 1 6.47 -21.86 -17.01
N SER A 2 7.48 -21.22 -16.44
CA SER A 2 7.63 -20.91 -15.02
C SER A 2 6.57 -19.95 -14.50
N SER A 3 6.22 -20.06 -13.22
CA SER A 3 6.04 -18.96 -12.22
C SER A 3 5.25 -19.53 -11.03
N SER A 4 5.91 -20.14 -10.05
CA SER A 4 6.44 -19.45 -8.86
C SER A 4 5.34 -18.78 -8.05
N SER A 5 4.72 -19.56 -7.17
CA SER A 5 4.05 -19.09 -5.96
C SER A 5 4.97 -18.14 -5.21
N GLN A 6 4.68 -16.84 -5.22
CA GLN A 6 5.26 -15.90 -4.28
C GLN A 6 4.13 -15.27 -3.48
N ASN A 7 4.01 -15.76 -2.26
CA ASN A 7 3.18 -15.25 -1.17
C ASN A 7 3.71 -13.85 -0.79
N HIS A 8 3.32 -12.82 -1.54
CA HIS A 8 3.72 -11.42 -1.30
C HIS A 8 2.51 -10.47 -1.48
N ASP A 9 1.33 -10.97 -1.10
CA ASP A 9 0.02 -10.53 -1.60
C ASP A 9 -0.62 -9.36 -0.84
N HIS A 10 0.14 -8.50 -0.15
CA HIS A 10 -0.49 -7.49 0.72
C HIS A 10 0.01 -6.05 0.59
N LEU A 11 0.98 -5.79 -0.31
CA LEU A 11 1.59 -4.47 -0.50
C LEU A 11 1.36 -3.87 -1.90
N HIS A 12 0.59 -4.52 -2.77
CA HIS A 12 0.33 -3.96 -4.10
C HIS A 12 -0.71 -2.83 -4.01
N LEU A 13 -0.39 -1.62 -4.50
CA LEU A 13 -1.30 -0.48 -4.40
C LEU A 13 -2.63 -0.71 -5.12
N THR A 14 -2.61 -1.41 -6.27
CA THR A 14 -3.82 -1.83 -7.00
C THR A 14 -4.77 -2.61 -6.09
N GLU A 15 -4.26 -3.53 -5.26
CA GLU A 15 -5.08 -4.34 -4.35
C GLU A 15 -5.50 -3.54 -3.11
N ILE A 16 -4.65 -2.62 -2.64
CA ILE A 16 -4.96 -1.77 -1.50
C ILE A 16 -6.14 -0.84 -1.83
N PHE A 17 -6.16 -0.29 -3.05
CA PHE A 17 -7.15 0.69 -3.48
C PHE A 17 -8.24 0.12 -4.39
N HIS A 18 -8.14 -1.16 -4.78
CA HIS A 18 -8.99 -1.79 -5.78
C HIS A 18 -9.06 -0.99 -7.10
N LEU A 19 -7.89 -0.54 -7.59
CA LEU A 19 -7.77 0.29 -8.79
C LEU A 19 -7.15 -0.49 -9.94
N TYR A 20 -7.93 -0.68 -11.01
CA TYR A 20 -7.57 -1.47 -12.19
C TYR A 20 -7.75 -0.63 -13.46
N PRO A 21 -6.87 0.35 -13.77
CA PRO A 21 -7.14 1.33 -14.82
C PRO A 21 -7.27 0.74 -16.23
N GLU A 22 -6.66 -0.40 -16.53
CA GLU A 22 -6.80 -1.03 -17.85
C GLU A 22 -7.98 -2.01 -17.93
N GLU A 23 -8.27 -2.76 -16.86
CA GLU A 23 -9.44 -3.66 -16.83
C GLU A 23 -10.76 -2.92 -16.59
N GLU A 24 -10.74 -1.91 -15.72
CA GLU A 24 -11.88 -1.05 -15.37
C GLU A 24 -11.61 0.40 -15.77
N PRO A 25 -11.77 0.76 -17.05
CA PRO A 25 -11.38 2.07 -17.55
C PRO A 25 -12.30 3.22 -17.10
N PHE A 26 -13.28 2.96 -16.23
CA PHE A 26 -14.28 3.93 -15.81
C PHE A 26 -13.81 4.78 -14.64
N CYS A 27 -14.21 6.04 -14.68
CA CYS A 27 -14.00 7.01 -13.60
C CYS A 27 -14.40 6.43 -12.23
N VAL A 28 -13.53 6.59 -11.24
CA VAL A 28 -13.78 6.13 -9.87
C VAL A 28 -14.67 7.07 -9.06
N GLY A 29 -14.85 8.30 -9.55
CA GLY A 29 -15.71 9.31 -8.92
C GLY A 29 -17.20 8.93 -8.95
N HIS A 30 -17.97 9.57 -8.07
CA HIS A 30 -19.39 9.32 -7.89
C HIS A 30 -20.21 10.54 -8.33
N ALA A 31 -21.38 10.31 -8.93
CA ALA A 31 -22.30 11.39 -9.24
C ALA A 31 -22.88 11.97 -7.94
N SER A 32 -22.73 13.28 -7.73
CA SER A 32 -23.14 13.95 -6.47
C SER A 32 -24.63 13.83 -6.16
N SER A 33 -25.48 13.66 -7.18
CA SER A 33 -26.93 13.60 -7.05
C SER A 33 -27.49 12.21 -6.71
N SER A 34 -26.78 11.13 -7.09
CA SER A 34 -27.29 9.76 -6.98
C SER A 34 -26.32 8.79 -6.32
N GLY A 35 -25.09 9.21 -6.00
CA GLY A 35 -24.05 8.37 -5.38
C GLY A 35 -23.53 7.24 -6.26
N HIS A 36 -24.10 7.02 -7.44
CA HIS A 36 -23.65 5.99 -8.38
C HIS A 36 -22.25 6.31 -8.93
N ARG A 37 -21.44 5.25 -9.13
CA ARG A 37 -20.14 5.36 -9.79
C ARG A 37 -20.31 5.90 -11.22
N CYS A 38 -19.44 6.83 -11.58
CA CYS A 38 -19.40 7.40 -12.92
C CYS A 38 -19.08 6.31 -13.96
N ARG A 39 -19.82 6.30 -15.07
CA ARG A 39 -19.61 5.37 -16.19
C ARG A 39 -18.78 5.98 -17.33
N GLN A 40 -18.25 7.20 -17.14
CA GLN A 40 -17.41 7.83 -18.16
C GLN A 40 -16.02 7.17 -18.15
N PRO A 41 -15.51 6.68 -19.29
CA PRO A 41 -14.13 6.22 -19.39
C PRO A 41 -13.13 7.35 -19.10
N THR A 42 -12.02 6.96 -18.49
CA THR A 42 -10.83 7.79 -18.31
C THR A 42 -9.95 7.74 -19.56
N ASN A 43 -9.18 8.80 -19.78
CA ASN A 43 -8.31 8.91 -20.95
C ASN A 43 -7.25 7.79 -20.95
N ALA A 44 -7.04 7.13 -22.09
CA ALA A 44 -6.08 6.02 -22.19
C ALA A 44 -4.66 6.37 -21.73
N LYS A 45 -4.18 7.59 -22.03
CA LYS A 45 -2.90 8.09 -21.54
C LYS A 45 -2.88 8.22 -20.02
N ASN A 46 -3.99 8.68 -19.43
CA ASN A 46 -4.12 8.78 -17.98
C ASN A 46 -4.11 7.39 -17.35
N ARG A 47 -4.79 6.39 -17.94
CA ARG A 47 -4.82 5.01 -17.46
C ARG A 47 -3.44 4.38 -17.46
N HIS A 48 -2.71 4.49 -18.57
CA HIS A 48 -1.34 4.01 -18.66
C HIS A 48 -0.41 4.68 -17.62
N THR A 49 -0.55 6.00 -17.46
CA THR A 49 0.21 6.75 -16.44
C THR A 49 -0.18 6.31 -15.02
N ALA A 50 -1.46 6.06 -14.76
CA ALA A 50 -1.96 5.58 -13.49
C ALA A 50 -1.41 4.18 -13.16
N CYS A 51 -1.36 3.26 -14.12
CA CYS A 51 -0.71 1.95 -13.95
C CYS A 51 0.76 2.10 -13.56
N THR A 52 1.51 2.95 -14.27
CA THR A 52 2.92 3.23 -13.96
C THR A 52 3.09 3.78 -12.54
N LEU A 53 2.19 4.67 -12.09
CA LEU A 53 2.21 5.21 -10.73
C LEU A 53 1.86 4.14 -9.69
N LEU A 54 0.89 3.27 -9.95
CA LEU A 54 0.54 2.17 -9.06
C LEU A 54 1.73 1.22 -8.85
N GLU A 55 2.42 0.82 -9.93
CA GLU A 55 3.62 -0.01 -9.86
C GLU A 55 4.76 0.68 -9.08
N LYS A 56 5.02 1.95 -9.40
CA LYS A 56 6.02 2.76 -8.70
C LYS A 56 5.71 2.88 -7.21
N GLY A 57 4.45 3.12 -6.87
CA GLY A 57 4.03 3.26 -5.48
C GLY A 57 4.09 1.92 -4.73
N THR A 58 3.78 0.79 -5.38
CA THR A 58 4.04 -0.54 -4.82
C THR A 58 5.52 -0.73 -4.50
N ALA A 59 6.42 -0.35 -5.43
CA ALA A 59 7.86 -0.43 -5.21
C ALA A 59 8.34 0.47 -4.07
N MET A 60 7.74 1.66 -3.91
CA MET A 60 8.01 2.56 -2.78
C MET A 60 7.56 1.95 -1.45
N LEU A 61 6.35 1.36 -1.40
CA LEU A 61 5.86 0.70 -0.19
C LEU A 61 6.75 -0.47 0.24
N ARG A 62 7.22 -1.29 -0.71
CA ARG A 62 8.17 -2.38 -0.44
C ARG A 62 9.50 -1.91 0.15
N LYS A 63 9.89 -0.65 -0.12
CA LYS A 63 11.08 -0.01 0.45
C LYS A 63 10.81 0.76 1.74
N GLY A 64 9.58 0.67 2.30
CA GLY A 64 9.18 1.43 3.47
C GLY A 64 9.03 2.94 3.22
N GLN A 65 8.94 3.36 1.96
CA GLN A 65 8.83 4.78 1.60
C GLN A 65 7.36 5.25 1.59
N GLY A 66 7.14 6.50 2.00
CA GLY A 66 5.81 7.12 1.94
C GLY A 66 5.38 7.42 0.51
N VAL A 67 4.10 7.18 0.19
CA VAL A 67 3.54 7.34 -1.16
C VAL A 67 2.60 8.54 -1.30
N ASP A 68 2.45 9.38 -0.26
CA ASP A 68 1.45 10.47 -0.23
C ASP A 68 1.54 11.41 -1.44
N LYS A 69 2.75 11.78 -1.87
CA LYS A 69 2.95 12.60 -3.07
C LYS A 69 2.48 11.88 -4.34
N LEU A 70 2.77 10.59 -4.45
CA LEU A 70 2.35 9.77 -5.59
C LEU A 70 0.83 9.64 -5.66
N LEU A 71 0.14 9.56 -4.51
CA LEU A 71 -1.33 9.52 -4.47
C LEU A 71 -1.95 10.81 -5.00
N ARG A 72 -1.31 11.96 -4.77
CA ARG A 72 -1.76 13.26 -5.33
C ARG A 72 -1.66 13.29 -6.85
N ASP A 73 -0.63 12.68 -7.41
CA ASP A 73 -0.45 12.56 -8.86
C ASP A 73 -1.41 11.51 -9.46
N LEU A 74 -1.71 10.44 -8.72
CA LEU A 74 -2.56 9.33 -9.17
C LEU A 74 -4.05 9.69 -9.22
N ALA A 75 -4.57 10.33 -8.18
CA ALA A 75 -6.00 10.59 -8.02
C ALA A 75 -6.67 11.27 -9.23
N PRO A 76 -6.14 12.38 -9.79
CA PRO A 76 -6.78 13.03 -10.94
C PRO A 76 -6.80 12.15 -12.20
N LEU A 77 -5.86 11.20 -12.35
CA LEU A 77 -5.74 10.36 -13.54
C LEU A 77 -6.85 9.31 -13.63
N VAL A 78 -7.36 8.83 -12.50
CA VAL A 78 -8.45 7.83 -12.43
C VAL A 78 -9.85 8.47 -12.38
N LEU A 79 -9.92 9.79 -12.45
CA LEU A 79 -11.14 10.57 -12.50
C LEU A 79 -11.38 11.08 -13.92
N CYS A 80 -12.65 11.24 -14.32
CA CYS A 80 -12.94 11.85 -15.61
C CYS A 80 -12.61 13.35 -15.56
N ASN A 81 -12.00 13.88 -16.62
CA ASN A 81 -11.60 15.30 -16.68
C ASN A 81 -12.78 16.27 -16.63
N ARG A 82 -13.99 15.80 -16.97
CA ARG A 82 -15.15 16.69 -17.19
C ARG A 82 -15.89 17.07 -15.92
N TRP A 83 -15.99 16.17 -14.95
CA TRP A 83 -16.94 16.33 -13.84
C TRP A 83 -16.40 16.03 -12.45
N HIS A 84 -15.49 15.08 -12.30
CA HIS A 84 -15.16 14.53 -10.98
C HIS A 84 -13.73 14.84 -10.53
N GLN A 85 -13.03 15.79 -11.17
CA GLN A 85 -11.67 16.17 -10.76
C GLN A 85 -11.64 16.81 -9.36
N ASP A 86 -12.72 17.44 -8.95
CA ASP A 86 -12.94 17.99 -7.60
C ASP A 86 -12.95 16.91 -6.50
N GLN A 87 -13.20 15.64 -6.87
CA GLN A 87 -13.16 14.51 -5.93
C GLN A 87 -11.76 13.98 -5.66
N ALA A 88 -10.72 14.49 -6.35
CA ALA A 88 -9.35 13.99 -6.20
C ALA A 88 -8.87 14.05 -4.74
N ASP A 89 -9.11 15.17 -4.04
CA ASP A 89 -8.72 15.33 -2.64
C ASP A 89 -9.41 14.33 -1.71
N HIS A 90 -10.67 13.97 -2.00
CA HIS A 90 -11.37 12.93 -1.25
C HIS A 90 -10.64 11.58 -1.37
N PHE A 91 -10.31 11.16 -2.59
CA PHE A 91 -9.59 9.90 -2.82
C PHE A 91 -8.19 9.89 -2.22
N ILE A 92 -7.45 11.00 -2.32
CA ILE A 92 -6.13 11.16 -1.70
C ILE A 92 -6.22 10.90 -0.19
N ASN A 93 -7.20 11.51 0.49
CA ASN A 93 -7.39 11.36 1.93
C ASN A 93 -7.76 9.92 2.31
N VAL A 94 -8.68 9.30 1.56
CA VAL A 94 -9.11 7.91 1.79
C VAL A 94 -7.93 6.96 1.65
N TRP A 95 -7.18 7.04 0.54
CA TRP A 95 -6.05 6.17 0.25
C TRP A 95 -4.89 6.36 1.22
N THR A 96 -4.59 7.60 1.59
CA THR A 96 -3.59 7.91 2.63
C THR A 96 -3.99 7.27 3.96
N GLY A 97 -5.26 7.38 4.34
CA GLY A 97 -5.80 6.75 5.55
C GLY A 97 -5.71 5.22 5.51
N GLN A 98 -6.04 4.60 4.38
CA GLN A 98 -5.92 3.15 4.18
C GLN A 98 -4.47 2.66 4.29
N ASN A 99 -3.53 3.38 3.66
CA ASN A 99 -2.10 3.06 3.73
C ASN A 99 -1.57 3.14 5.15
N LYS A 100 -1.86 4.24 5.87
CA LYS A 100 -1.43 4.41 7.27
C LYS A 100 -1.98 3.33 8.18
N ARG A 101 -3.25 2.96 8.03
CA ARG A 101 -3.88 1.86 8.79
C ARG A 101 -3.19 0.52 8.52
N ARG A 102 -2.83 0.23 7.26
CA ARG A 102 -2.08 -1.00 6.91
C ARG A 102 -0.67 -0.99 7.50
N GLN A 103 0.05 0.12 7.38
CA GLN A 103 1.39 0.27 7.96
C GLN A 103 1.38 0.10 9.48
N TYR A 104 0.41 0.70 10.17
CA TYR A 104 0.25 0.53 11.61
C TYR A 104 0.00 -0.94 12.00
N LYS A 105 -0.88 -1.64 11.29
CA LYS A 105 -1.13 -3.08 11.53
C LYS A 105 0.13 -3.93 11.31
N GLN A 106 0.93 -3.62 10.28
CA GLN A 106 2.19 -4.32 10.03
C GLN A 106 3.21 -4.07 11.15
N GLN A 107 3.33 -2.82 11.61
CA GLN A 107 4.19 -2.47 12.74
C GLN A 107 3.75 -3.17 14.03
N GLN A 108 2.45 -3.22 14.32
CA GLN A 108 1.93 -3.95 15.48
C GLN A 108 2.25 -5.44 15.43
N TYR A 109 2.02 -6.09 14.28
CA TYR A 109 2.36 -7.50 14.09
C TYR A 109 3.86 -7.75 14.33
N THR A 110 4.75 -6.94 13.76
CA THR A 110 6.18 -7.05 14.04
C THR A 110 6.49 -6.80 15.51
N SER A 111 5.73 -5.89 16.15
CA SER A 111 5.95 -5.47 17.54
C SER A 111 5.55 -6.52 18.58
N GLU A 112 4.50 -7.27 18.27
CA GLU A 112 3.99 -8.35 19.13
C GLU A 112 4.77 -9.64 18.86
N ASN A 113 5.21 -9.85 17.63
CA ASN A 113 6.07 -10.98 17.28
C ASN A 113 7.47 -10.89 17.95
N TRP A 114 8.03 -9.68 18.16
CA TRP A 114 9.28 -9.55 18.93
C TRP A 114 9.10 -9.69 20.45
N LYS A 115 7.86 -9.63 20.97
CA LYS A 115 7.61 -9.62 22.42
C LYS A 115 7.77 -10.96 23.12
N CYS A 116 7.97 -12.09 22.43
CA CYS A 116 8.22 -13.38 23.08
C CYS A 116 9.17 -14.28 22.27
N SER A 117 10.46 -14.27 22.63
CA SER A 117 11.30 -15.48 22.52
C SER A 117 12.22 -15.65 23.74
N CYS A 118 11.69 -15.51 24.95
CA CYS A 118 12.41 -16.00 26.12
C CYS A 118 11.45 -16.47 27.20
N SER A 119 10.95 -17.69 27.03
CA SER A 119 10.39 -18.49 28.12
C SER A 119 10.78 -19.95 27.92
N ILE A 120 12.02 -20.27 28.32
CA ILE A 120 12.50 -21.55 28.86
C ILE A 120 12.55 -22.77 27.89
N SER A 121 13.82 -23.10 27.58
CA SER A 121 14.45 -24.37 27.16
C SER A 121 14.01 -25.07 25.87
N GLY A 122 14.82 -24.92 24.81
CA GLY A 122 15.16 -26.07 23.95
C GLY A 122 14.85 -26.01 22.45
N CYS A 123 14.63 -24.84 21.83
CA CYS A 123 14.36 -24.80 20.38
C CYS A 123 15.48 -24.07 19.62
N THR A 124 16.25 -24.81 18.81
CA THR A 124 17.14 -24.22 17.82
C THR A 124 16.31 -23.58 16.70
N PRO A 125 16.62 -22.35 16.25
CA PRO A 125 15.97 -21.77 15.08
C PRO A 125 16.39 -22.55 13.82
N HIS A 126 15.42 -23.13 13.11
CA HIS A 126 15.66 -23.51 11.72
C HIS A 126 15.50 -22.26 10.85
N ASP A 127 16.65 -21.75 10.43
CA ASP A 127 16.85 -20.70 9.44
C ASP A 127 16.08 -20.99 8.14
N PRO A 128 15.53 -19.95 7.49
CA PRO A 128 15.91 -19.79 6.09
C PRO A 128 16.22 -18.33 5.75
N GLN A 129 17.51 -18.02 5.80
CA GLN A 129 18.28 -17.05 5.04
C GLN A 129 17.98 -15.56 5.31
N LEU A 130 18.76 -15.00 6.28
CA LEU A 130 19.75 -13.92 6.09
C LEU A 130 19.37 -12.77 5.11
N GLN A 131 19.39 -11.48 5.45
CA GLN A 131 20.18 -10.73 6.43
C GLN A 131 19.46 -9.42 6.79
N PHE A 132 19.39 -9.07 8.07
CA PHE A 132 19.69 -7.70 8.50
C PHE A 132 20.26 -7.79 9.91
N GLN A 133 21.57 -7.64 9.99
CA GLN A 133 22.35 -7.66 11.22
C GLN A 133 22.13 -6.32 11.92
N ILE A 134 21.32 -6.30 12.97
CA ILE A 134 21.24 -5.15 13.87
C ILE A 134 21.84 -5.59 15.20
N ASN A 135 23.02 -5.04 15.50
CA ASN A 135 23.71 -5.22 16.76
C ASN A 135 22.81 -4.73 17.91
N CYS A 136 22.39 -5.66 18.76
CA CYS A 136 21.81 -5.34 20.06
C CYS A 136 22.93 -5.21 21.10
N GLU A 137 23.66 -4.09 21.08
CA GLU A 137 24.44 -3.65 22.22
C GLU A 137 24.03 -2.22 22.55
N PHE A 138 23.12 -2.09 23.53
CA PHE A 138 22.99 -1.00 24.50
C PHE A 138 21.54 -0.96 24.94
N TRP A 139 21.24 -1.50 26.13
CA TRP A 139 20.33 -0.90 27.12
C TRP A 139 20.55 -1.67 28.44
N HIS A 140 21.74 -1.54 29.04
CA HIS A 140 21.81 -1.54 30.50
C HIS A 140 21.43 -0.14 30.92
N HIS A 141 20.27 0.04 31.54
CA HIS A 141 20.08 0.92 32.69
C HIS A 141 18.65 0.68 33.19
N GLY A 142 18.58 0.00 34.33
CA GLY A 142 17.34 -0.20 35.05
C GLY A 142 16.76 1.15 35.47
N PHE A 143 15.44 1.21 35.48
CA PHE A 143 14.70 2.28 36.13
C PHE A 143 13.80 1.68 37.23
N PRO A 144 13.53 2.47 38.27
CA PRO A 144 13.41 2.06 39.67
C PRO A 144 12.05 1.47 40.06
#